data_AF-A0AAV1JE98-F1
#
_entry.id   AF-A0AAV1JE98-F1
#
_cell.length_a   1.000
_cell.length_b   1.000
_cell.length_c   1.000
_cell.angle_alpha   90.00
_cell.angle_beta   90.00
_cell.angle_gamma   90.00
#
_symmetry.space_group_name_H-M   'P 1'
#
loop_
_entity.id
_entity.type
_entity.pdbx_description
1 polymer ?
#
loop_
_entity_poly.entity_id
_entity_poly.type
_entity_poly.pdbx_seq_one_letter_code
_entity_poly.pdbx_strand_id
1 'polypeptide(L)'
;MAKNIIFSSCSTSKPITRKGDDKKKKNVRDIIKIIKETDPDVQPMFVARDLSRLPPVTLDNVDVSRLLKDLSILRTELLETKKASEPPNLCAEFKSIKDELEAFRKECLTKADLSKIFKKIE
;
A
#
# COMPACT_ATOMS: atom_id res chain seq x y z
N MET A 1 -7.14 -0.89 37.20
CA MET A 1 -5.71 -0.55 37.02
C MET A 1 -5.46 0.08 35.65
N ALA A 2 -5.68 -0.64 34.54
CA ALA A 2 -5.46 -0.11 33.18
C ALA A 2 -6.13 1.25 32.87
N LYS A 3 -7.40 1.43 33.25
CA LYS A 3 -8.12 2.70 33.04
C LYS A 3 -7.40 3.90 33.63
N ASN A 4 -6.89 3.78 34.86
CA ASN A 4 -6.24 4.91 35.53
C ASN A 4 -4.91 5.26 34.88
N ILE A 5 -4.15 4.25 34.44
CA ILE A 5 -2.86 4.44 33.76
C ILE A 5 -3.07 5.18 32.43
N ILE A 6 -4.05 4.75 31.63
CA ILE A 6 -4.35 5.40 30.35
C ILE A 6 -4.83 6.84 30.58
N PHE A 7 -5.72 7.08 31.55
CA PHE A 7 -6.15 8.44 31.88
C PHE A 7 -4.97 9.32 32.32
N SER A 8 -4.04 8.82 33.14
CA SER A 8 -2.87 9.61 33.56
C SER A 8 -1.89 9.90 32.44
N SER A 9 -1.83 9.06 31.40
CA SER A 9 -0.89 9.22 30.29
C SER A 9 -1.47 10.00 29.11
N CYS A 10 -2.78 9.90 28.87
CA CYS A 10 -3.43 10.40 27.65
C CYS A 10 -4.41 11.56 27.90
N SER A 11 -4.82 11.82 29.13
CA SER A 11 -5.86 12.81 29.43
C SER A 11 -5.48 13.69 30.61
N THR A 12 -5.82 14.98 30.51
CA THR A 12 -5.76 15.91 31.65
C THR A 12 -6.99 15.79 32.55
N SER A 13 -8.02 15.06 32.12
CA SER A 13 -9.28 14.88 32.85
C SER A 13 -9.21 13.71 33.85
N LYS A 14 -9.97 13.80 34.95
CA LYS A 14 -10.05 12.71 35.93
C LYS A 14 -10.92 11.55 35.39
N PRO A 15 -10.55 10.29 35.67
CA PRO A 15 -11.32 9.13 35.25
C PRO A 15 -12.69 9.07 35.92
N ILE A 16 -13.73 8.84 35.12
CA ILE A 16 -15.10 8.64 35.61
C ILE A 16 -15.22 7.28 36.31
N THR A 17 -15.67 7.27 37.56
CA THR A 17 -15.93 6.03 38.31
C THR A 17 -17.32 5.47 37.96
N ARG A 18 -17.36 4.40 37.16
CA ARG A 18 -18.61 3.75 36.73
C ARG A 18 -19.12 2.74 37.79
N LYS A 19 -20.42 2.72 38.05
CA LYS A 19 -21.11 1.78 38.96
C LYS A 19 -22.13 0.90 38.20
N GLY A 20 -22.61 -0.17 38.85
CA GLY A 20 -23.58 -1.14 38.30
C GLY A 20 -22.97 -2.34 37.55
N ASP A 21 -23.81 -3.23 37.06
CA ASP A 21 -23.40 -4.50 36.41
C ASP A 21 -22.58 -4.27 35.13
N ASP A 22 -22.93 -3.23 34.36
CA ASP A 22 -22.23 -2.87 33.12
C ASP A 22 -20.91 -2.10 33.33
N LYS A 23 -20.43 -1.94 34.57
CA LYS A 23 -19.24 -1.13 34.87
C LYS A 23 -18.03 -1.54 34.03
N LYS A 24 -17.85 -2.84 33.78
CA LYS A 24 -16.72 -3.37 32.99
C LYS A 24 -16.79 -2.90 31.54
N LYS A 25 -17.94 -3.09 30.88
CA LYS A 25 -18.17 -2.67 29.48
C LYS A 25 -18.03 -1.15 29.33
N LYS A 26 -18.62 -0.39 30.26
CA LYS A 26 -18.54 1.09 30.25
C LYS A 26 -17.10 1.58 30.45
N ASN A 27 -16.34 0.94 31.34
CA ASN A 27 -14.92 1.26 31.53
C ASN A 27 -14.09 1.01 30.27
N VAL A 28 -14.35 -0.08 29.53
CA VAL A 28 -13.68 -0.36 28.25
C VAL A 28 -14.02 0.72 27.21
N ARG A 29 -15.29 1.12 27.11
CA ARG A 29 -15.69 2.22 26.21
C ARG A 29 -14.99 3.53 26.55
N ASP A 30 -14.89 3.87 27.83
CA ASP A 30 -14.19 5.08 28.28
C ASP A 30 -12.69 5.03 27.89
N ILE A 31 -12.05 3.86 28.00
CA ILE A 31 -10.65 3.66 27.55
C ILE A 31 -10.52 3.84 26.04
N ILE A 32 -11.38 3.19 25.26
CA ILE A 32 -11.36 3.28 23.79
C ILE A 32 -11.57 4.72 23.34
N LYS A 33 -12.50 5.44 23.98
CA LYS A 33 -12.78 6.84 23.67
C LYS A 33 -11.52 7.69 23.79
N ILE A 34 -10.80 7.58 24.92
CA ILE A 34 -9.56 8.34 25.13
C ILE A 34 -8.51 7.97 24.11
N ILE A 35 -8.29 6.69 23.87
CA ILE A 35 -7.31 6.25 22.88
C ILE A 35 -7.61 6.84 21.50
N LYS A 36 -8.89 6.91 21.10
CA LYS A 36 -9.29 7.49 19.81
C LYS A 36 -9.17 9.01 19.76
N GLU A 37 -9.32 9.69 20.89
CA GLU A 37 -9.22 11.15 21.00
C GLU A 37 -7.77 11.63 21.21
N THR A 38 -6.86 10.71 21.55
CA THR A 38 -5.44 11.00 21.75
C THR A 38 -4.72 10.93 20.40
N ASP A 39 -3.83 11.89 20.15
CA ASP A 39 -2.95 11.86 18.99
C ASP A 39 -2.12 10.55 18.98
N PRO A 40 -2.12 9.79 17.87
CA PRO A 40 -1.36 8.54 17.74
C PRO A 40 0.11 8.67 18.13
N ASP A 41 0.74 9.80 17.85
CA ASP A 41 2.18 10.00 18.09
C ASP A 41 2.53 10.18 19.58
N VAL A 42 1.53 10.51 20.41
CA VAL A 42 1.69 10.68 21.87
C VAL A 42 1.00 9.58 22.67
N GLN A 43 0.45 8.57 21.99
CA GLN A 43 -0.19 7.45 22.66
C GLN A 43 0.85 6.58 23.41
N PRO A 44 0.62 6.21 24.68
CA PRO A 44 1.57 5.43 25.46
C PRO A 44 1.74 4.02 24.86
N MET A 45 2.99 3.67 24.61
CA MET A 45 3.37 2.30 24.26
C MET A 45 3.58 1.47 25.52
N PHE A 46 2.76 0.44 25.70
CA PHE A 46 2.90 -0.49 26.82
C PHE A 46 3.83 -1.64 26.41
N VAL A 47 5.05 -1.63 26.96
CA VAL A 47 6.05 -2.70 26.78
C VAL A 47 6.17 -3.53 28.06
N ALA A 48 6.54 -4.81 27.91
CA ALA A 48 6.86 -5.64 29.06
C ALA A 48 8.11 -5.08 29.77
N ARG A 49 8.00 -4.79 31.07
CA ARG A 49 9.14 -4.32 31.88
C ARG A 49 10.26 -5.36 31.94
N ASP A 50 9.87 -6.63 32.00
CA ASP A 50 10.78 -7.76 32.11
C ASP A 50 10.54 -8.71 30.94
N LEU A 51 11.41 -8.61 29.94
CA LEU A 51 11.37 -9.41 28.71
C LEU A 51 11.59 -10.89 28.99
N SER A 52 12.28 -11.26 30.07
CA SER A 52 12.55 -12.66 30.43
C SER A 52 11.29 -13.43 30.85
N ARG A 53 10.24 -12.71 31.23
CA ARG A 53 8.93 -13.26 31.61
C ARG A 53 7.98 -13.42 30.43
N LEU A 54 8.35 -12.91 29.25
CA LEU A 54 7.59 -13.20 28.05
C LEU A 54 7.90 -14.63 27.60
N PRO A 55 6.91 -15.36 27.08
CA PRO A 55 7.20 -16.61 26.40
C PRO A 55 8.24 -16.36 25.30
N PRO A 56 9.13 -17.34 25.02
CA PRO A 56 10.04 -17.25 23.89
C PRO A 56 9.25 -16.87 22.64
N VAL A 57 9.80 -15.98 21.81
CA VAL A 57 9.17 -15.62 20.53
C VAL A 57 9.26 -16.84 19.62
N THR A 58 8.27 -17.72 19.70
CA THR A 58 8.06 -18.83 18.78
C THR A 58 7.20 -18.36 17.60
N LEU A 59 7.16 -19.15 16.53
CA LEU A 59 6.36 -18.85 15.33
C LEU A 59 4.85 -18.74 15.63
N ASP A 60 4.40 -19.19 16.80
CA ASP A 60 3.02 -19.08 17.26
C ASP A 60 2.68 -17.67 17.81
N ASN A 61 3.69 -16.87 18.16
CA ASN A 61 3.58 -15.56 18.79
C ASN A 61 3.88 -14.42 17.81
N VAL A 62 3.69 -14.67 16.51
CA VAL A 62 3.96 -13.72 15.44
C VAL A 62 2.84 -12.68 15.35
N ASP A 63 3.21 -11.40 15.28
CA ASP A 63 2.26 -10.32 15.02
C ASP A 63 1.81 -10.37 13.54
N VAL A 64 0.75 -11.13 13.30
CA VAL A 64 0.13 -11.30 11.98
C VAL A 64 -0.32 -9.95 11.41
N SER A 65 -0.73 -9.00 12.26
CA SER A 65 -1.18 -7.69 11.77
C SER A 65 -0.03 -6.90 11.16
N ARG A 66 1.15 -6.98 11.77
CA ARG A 66 2.35 -6.36 11.22
C ARG A 66 2.79 -7.03 9.91
N LEU A 67 2.82 -8.36 9.86
CA LEU A 67 3.14 -9.09 8.63
C LEU A 67 2.19 -8.74 7.47
N LEU A 68 0.89 -8.65 7.74
CA LEU A 68 -0.09 -8.29 6.71
C LEU A 68 0.09 -6.84 6.22
N LYS A 69 0.43 -5.91 7.12
CA LYS A 69 0.77 -4.53 6.73
C LYS A 69 2.00 -4.49 5.84
N ASP A 70 3.08 -5.16 6.26
CA ASP A 70 4.33 -5.18 5.51
C ASP A 70 4.13 -5.81 4.11
N LEU A 71 3.36 -6.89 4.01
CA LEU A 71 3.00 -7.52 2.74
C LEU A 71 2.15 -6.59 1.84
N SER A 72 1.24 -5.82 2.44
CA SER A 72 0.44 -4.84 1.71
C SER A 72 1.29 -3.69 1.16
N ILE A 73 2.26 -3.20 1.93
CA ILE A 73 3.20 -2.15 1.50
C ILE A 73 4.03 -2.68 0.33
N LEU A 74 4.64 -3.87 0.48
CA LEU A 74 5.44 -4.50 -0.57
C LEU A 74 4.65 -4.71 -1.87
N ARG A 75 3.38 -5.12 -1.79
CA ARG A 75 2.52 -5.23 -2.97
C ARG A 75 2.32 -3.89 -3.67
N THR A 76 2.16 -2.82 -2.89
CA THR A 76 1.94 -1.48 -3.42
C THR A 76 3.20 -0.98 -4.12
N GLU A 77 4.36 -1.11 -3.47
CA GLU A 77 5.66 -0.74 -4.05
C GLU A 77 5.95 -1.51 -5.35
N LEU A 78 5.62 -2.80 -5.40
CA LEU A 78 5.75 -3.62 -6.62
C LEU A 78 4.86 -3.15 -7.76
N LEU A 79 3.62 -2.75 -7.46
CA LEU A 79 2.71 -2.22 -8.47
C LEU A 79 3.19 -0.86 -8.99
N GLU A 80 3.75 -0.02 -8.14
CA GLU A 80 4.33 1.26 -8.51
C GLU A 80 5.58 1.09 -9.38
N THR A 81 6.50 0.21 -9.00
CA THR A 81 7.67 -0.11 -9.83
C THR A 81 7.29 -0.74 -11.16
N LYS A 82 6.28 -1.62 -11.20
CA LYS A 82 5.78 -2.19 -12.45
C LYS A 82 5.20 -1.11 -13.38
N LYS A 83 4.42 -0.16 -12.85
CA LYS A 83 3.92 0.99 -13.62
C LYS A 83 5.04 1.87 -14.16
N ALA A 84 6.12 2.06 -13.38
CA ALA A 84 7.28 2.82 -13.82
C ALA A 84 8.11 2.08 -14.88
N SER A 85 8.09 0.73 -14.87
CA SER A 85 8.81 -0.14 -15.79
C SER A 85 8.10 -0.34 -17.14
N GLU A 86 6.79 -0.13 -17.24
CA GLU A 86 6.07 -0.09 -18.51
C GLU A 86 6.18 1.35 -19.05
N PRO A 87 7.08 1.66 -20.00
CA PRO A 87 7.18 3.03 -20.48
C PRO A 87 5.91 3.29 -21.30
N PRO A 88 5.06 4.26 -20.91
CA PRO A 88 3.79 4.52 -21.60
C PRO A 88 4.00 4.88 -23.08
N ASN A 89 5.21 5.32 -23.44
CA ASN A 89 5.55 5.80 -24.77
C ASN A 89 6.28 4.76 -25.63
N LEU A 90 6.82 3.68 -25.06
CA LEU A 90 7.61 2.72 -25.87
C LEU A 90 6.69 1.94 -26.82
N CYS A 91 5.53 1.51 -26.34
CA CYS A 91 4.54 0.80 -27.15
C CYS A 91 3.93 1.72 -28.24
N ALA A 92 3.78 3.01 -27.94
CA ALA A 92 3.30 4.02 -28.89
C ALA A 92 4.36 4.35 -29.95
N GLU A 93 5.62 4.51 -29.55
CA GLU A 93 6.76 4.73 -30.45
C GLU A 93 6.96 3.52 -31.37
N PHE A 94 6.94 2.29 -30.84
CA PHE A 94 7.01 1.09 -31.67
C PHE A 94 5.85 0.97 -32.65
N LYS A 95 4.66 1.43 -32.25
CA LYS A 95 3.49 1.42 -33.14
C LYS A 95 3.65 2.47 -34.25
N SER A 96 4.07 3.70 -33.94
CA SER A 96 4.34 4.75 -34.94
C SER A 96 5.40 4.31 -35.94
N ILE A 97 6.52 3.77 -35.44
CA ILE A 97 7.63 3.28 -36.28
C ILE A 97 7.15 2.14 -37.20
N LYS A 98 6.29 1.24 -36.70
CA LYS A 98 5.72 0.16 -37.51
C LYS A 98 4.79 0.70 -38.59
N ASP A 99 3.94 1.66 -38.25
CA ASP A 99 2.99 2.26 -39.19
C ASP A 99 3.73 3.05 -40.29
N GLU A 100 4.80 3.78 -39.95
CA GLU A 100 5.70 4.45 -40.90
C GLU A 100 6.41 3.47 -41.83
N LEU A 101 6.91 2.34 -41.32
CA LEU A 101 7.52 1.27 -42.11
C LEU A 101 6.53 0.62 -43.09
N GLU A 102 5.28 0.39 -42.66
CA GLU A 102 4.24 -0.15 -43.53
C GLU A 102 3.81 0.84 -44.61
N ALA A 103 3.77 2.14 -44.31
CA ALA A 103 3.52 3.19 -45.29
C ALA A 103 4.66 3.25 -46.34
N PHE A 104 5.92 3.25 -45.89
CA PHE A 104 7.08 3.25 -46.77
C PHE A 104 7.12 2.01 -47.67
N ARG A 105 6.81 0.83 -47.12
CA ARG A 105 6.73 -0.42 -47.90
C ARG A 105 5.70 -0.32 -49.02
N LYS A 106 4.53 0.26 -48.78
CA LYS A 106 3.49 0.45 -49.79
C LYS A 106 3.92 1.43 -50.88
N GLU A 107 4.62 2.51 -50.50
CA GLU A 107 5.14 3.51 -51.45
C GLU A 107 6.26 2.92 -52.36
N CYS A 108 7.11 2.04 -51.82
CA CYS A 108 8.12 1.34 -52.63
C CYS A 108 7.49 0.33 -53.60
N LEU A 109 6.42 -0.36 -53.20
CA LEU A 109 5.72 -1.32 -54.06
C LEU A 109 5.06 -0.63 -55.27
N THR A 110 4.43 0.53 -55.06
CA THR A 110 3.82 1.29 -56.17
C THR A 110 4.85 1.85 -57.14
N LYS A 111 6.00 2.34 -56.66
CA LYS A 111 7.12 2.78 -57.54
C LYS A 111 7.76 1.61 -58.30
N ALA A 112 7.94 0.46 -57.64
CA ALA A 112 8.47 -0.75 -58.28
C ALA A 112 7.51 -1.32 -59.33
N ASP A 113 6.20 -1.20 -59.12
CA ASP A 113 5.19 -1.66 -60.08
C ASP A 113 5.04 -0.70 -61.26
N LEU A 114 5.20 0.62 -61.07
CA LEU A 114 5.30 1.60 -62.17
C LEU A 114 6.53 1.36 -63.05
N SER A 115 7.69 1.03 -62.44
CA SER A 115 8.91 0.67 -63.19
C SER A 115 8.73 -0.56 -64.09
N LYS A 116 7.93 -1.55 -63.65
CA LYS A 116 7.61 -2.75 -64.45
C LYS A 116 6.64 -2.45 -65.59
N ILE A 117 5.73 -1.48 -65.42
CA ILE A 117 4.81 -1.05 -66.47
C ILE A 117 5.57 -0.31 -67.58
N PHE A 118 6.49 0.59 -67.23
CA PHE A 118 7.29 1.33 -68.22
C PHE A 118 8.24 0.44 -69.04
N LYS A 119 8.75 -0.66 -68.47
CA LYS A 119 9.56 -1.65 -69.21
C LYS A 119 8.77 -2.54 -70.18
N LYS A 120 7.43 -2.45 -70.19
CA LYS A 120 6.56 -3.29 -71.03
C LYS A 120 5.96 -2.54 -72.23
N ILE A 121 6.37 -1.27 -72.42
CA ILE A 121 5.90 -0.37 -73.48
C ILE A 121 7.00 -0.12 -74.56
N GLU A 122 8.22 -0.62 -74.35
CA GLU A 122 9.24 -0.80 -75.41
C GLU A 122 9.25 -2.25 -75.90
#